data_AF-A0A956III6-F1
#
_entry.id   AF-A0A956III6-F1
#
_cell.length_a   1.000
_cell.length_b   1.000
_cell.length_c   1.000
_cell.angle_alpha   90.00
_cell.angle_beta   90.00
_cell.angle_gamma   90.00
#
_symmetry.space_group_name_H-M   'P 1'
#
loop_
_entity.id
_entity.type
_entity.pdbx_description
1 polymer ?
#
loop_
_entity_poly.entity_id
_entity_poly.type
_entity_poly.pdbx_seq_one_letter_code
_entity_poly.pdbx_strand_id
1 'polypeptide(L)'
;MSNEDPVQDEAAQPDAPEGAAPSDVTEAPADAAGDAGPEAVAEPPAEAAPEAPPEKTLEEKLEESKAATAAMKEKMLRVAADFENYRRRSTREVDDARKRGVQHAVRELLPVFDNLERATTHIGPEADAKSMADGLRMVLKQFIDVIAKVGVERVEAVGSPFDPNVHE
;
A
#
# COMPACT_ATOMS: atom_id res chain seq x y z
N MET A 1 31.77 -31.39 -14.64
CA MET A 1 31.12 -32.07 -13.50
C MET A 1 30.39 -30.96 -12.74
N SER A 2 29.24 -30.52 -13.26
CA SER A 2 27.87 -31.04 -12.94
C SER A 2 27.46 -30.49 -11.57
N ASN A 3 26.44 -29.63 -11.37
CA ASN A 3 25.15 -29.32 -12.03
C ASN A 3 24.88 -27.78 -11.92
N GLU A 4 24.17 -27.05 -12.79
CA GLU A 4 22.70 -27.03 -13.10
C GLU A 4 21.86 -26.90 -11.81
N ASP A 5 21.02 -25.90 -11.52
CA ASP A 5 20.18 -24.94 -12.27
C ASP A 5 19.91 -23.66 -11.43
N PRO A 6 19.53 -22.51 -12.05
CA PRO A 6 19.12 -21.28 -11.37
C PRO A 6 17.61 -21.24 -11.08
N VAL A 7 17.23 -20.87 -9.85
CA VAL A 7 15.83 -20.66 -9.43
C VAL A 7 15.30 -19.34 -10.00
N GLN A 8 14.08 -19.43 -10.52
CA GLN A 8 13.39 -18.50 -11.39
C GLN A 8 12.82 -17.26 -10.67
N ASP A 9 12.70 -16.21 -11.48
CA ASP A 9 12.07 -14.91 -11.28
C ASP A 9 10.53 -15.06 -11.25
N GLU A 10 9.87 -14.65 -10.16
CA GLU A 10 8.41 -14.62 -10.06
C GLU A 10 7.93 -13.17 -9.93
N ALA A 11 7.71 -12.55 -11.09
CA ALA A 11 7.06 -11.26 -11.24
C ALA A 11 5.53 -11.43 -11.10
N ALA A 12 4.97 -10.85 -10.04
CA ALA A 12 3.53 -10.69 -9.89
C ALA A 12 3.00 -9.62 -10.86
N GLN A 13 2.08 -10.02 -11.75
CA GLN A 13 1.23 -9.10 -12.52
C GLN A 13 -0.26 -9.34 -12.23
N PRO A 14 -1.10 -8.28 -12.31
CA PRO A 14 -2.45 -8.25 -11.77
C PRO A 14 -3.53 -8.68 -12.78
N ASP A 15 -4.61 -9.21 -12.22
CA ASP A 15 -5.85 -9.65 -12.87
C ASP A 15 -6.58 -8.52 -13.63
N ALA A 16 -6.98 -8.80 -14.87
CA ALA A 16 -7.94 -8.04 -15.67
C ALA A 16 -8.98 -9.02 -16.24
N PRO A 17 -10.30 -8.78 -16.13
CA PRO A 17 -11.30 -9.68 -16.71
C PRO A 17 -11.70 -9.23 -18.13
N GLU A 18 -11.33 -10.05 -19.11
CA GLU A 18 -11.81 -10.05 -20.50
C GLU A 18 -13.01 -11.01 -20.59
N GLY A 19 -14.19 -10.58 -21.02
CA GLY A 19 -14.56 -10.58 -22.44
C GLY A 19 -15.33 -11.86 -22.80
N ALA A 20 -16.63 -11.90 -22.49
CA ALA A 20 -17.52 -12.99 -22.87
C ALA A 20 -17.92 -12.88 -24.35
N ALA A 21 -17.49 -13.86 -25.16
CA ALA A 21 -18.02 -14.12 -26.50
C ALA A 21 -18.88 -15.39 -26.47
N PRO A 22 -20.09 -15.41 -27.06
CA PRO A 22 -20.79 -16.65 -27.34
C PRO A 22 -20.51 -17.09 -28.79
N SER A 23 -19.90 -18.26 -28.94
CA SER A 23 -19.96 -19.06 -30.16
C SER A 23 -20.71 -20.33 -29.82
N ASP A 24 -21.88 -20.53 -30.41
CA ASP A 24 -22.52 -21.83 -30.44
C ASP A 24 -23.15 -22.04 -31.82
N VAL A 25 -22.64 -23.06 -32.52
CA VAL A 25 -23.17 -23.59 -33.77
C VAL A 25 -23.57 -25.01 -33.43
N THR A 26 -24.86 -25.32 -33.39
CA THR A 26 -25.33 -26.70 -33.50
C THR A 26 -26.63 -26.78 -34.30
N GLU A 27 -26.46 -27.27 -35.53
CA GLU A 27 -27.23 -28.27 -36.29
C GLU A 27 -28.77 -28.36 -36.21
N ALA A 28 -29.37 -28.41 -37.41
CA ALA A 28 -30.77 -28.66 -37.71
C ALA A 28 -31.24 -30.09 -37.39
N PRO A 29 -32.56 -30.33 -37.42
CA PRO A 29 -33.06 -31.27 -38.44
C PRO A 29 -34.35 -30.80 -39.15
N ALA A 30 -34.65 -31.52 -40.24
CA ALA A 30 -35.57 -31.18 -41.30
C ALA A 30 -36.99 -31.78 -41.18
N ASP A 31 -37.87 -31.15 -41.96
CA ASP A 31 -39.05 -31.65 -42.70
C ASP A 31 -40.39 -31.92 -41.97
N ALA A 32 -41.42 -31.13 -42.32
CA ALA A 32 -42.69 -31.63 -42.87
C ALA A 32 -43.67 -30.49 -43.24
N ALA A 33 -43.93 -30.37 -44.56
CA ALA A 33 -45.18 -30.05 -45.27
C ALA A 33 -46.20 -29.00 -44.74
N GLY A 34 -46.57 -28.06 -45.62
CA GLY A 34 -47.77 -27.21 -45.49
C GLY A 34 -47.96 -26.24 -46.66
N ASP A 35 -48.70 -26.69 -47.66
CA ASP A 35 -49.15 -26.01 -48.88
C ASP A 35 -50.09 -24.80 -48.63
N ALA A 36 -49.88 -23.70 -49.37
CA ALA A 36 -50.92 -22.89 -50.06
C ALA A 36 -50.34 -21.54 -50.57
N GLY A 37 -50.54 -21.26 -51.86
CA GLY A 37 -50.02 -20.10 -52.59
C GLY A 37 -50.80 -18.77 -52.42
N PRO A 38 -50.71 -17.86 -53.40
CA PRO A 38 -50.13 -16.52 -53.22
C PRO A 38 -51.16 -15.39 -53.34
N GLU A 39 -50.91 -14.24 -52.71
CA GLU A 39 -51.48 -12.97 -53.20
C GLU A 39 -50.72 -11.75 -52.68
N ALA A 40 -50.50 -10.81 -53.60
CA ALA A 40 -49.79 -9.56 -53.43
C ALA A 40 -50.67 -8.47 -52.79
N VAL A 41 -50.00 -7.39 -52.38
CA VAL A 41 -50.37 -5.96 -52.49
C VAL A 41 -50.25 -5.21 -51.15
N ALA A 42 -49.37 -4.19 -51.17
CA ALA A 42 -49.50 -2.84 -50.59
C ALA A 42 -48.26 -2.40 -49.78
N GLU A 43 -47.44 -1.58 -50.43
CA GLU A 43 -46.39 -0.75 -49.84
C GLU A 43 -47.05 0.50 -49.19
N PRO A 44 -46.84 0.80 -47.89
CA PRO A 44 -47.21 2.09 -47.32
C PRO A 44 -46.07 3.11 -47.50
N PRO A 45 -46.38 4.42 -47.56
CA PRO A 45 -45.44 5.44 -48.01
C PRO A 45 -44.33 5.70 -46.98
N ALA A 46 -43.13 5.96 -47.49
CA ALA A 46 -41.96 6.35 -46.71
C ALA A 46 -42.20 7.66 -45.94
N GLU A 47 -42.32 7.55 -44.62
CA GLU A 47 -42.27 8.65 -43.68
C GLU A 47 -40.79 9.06 -43.47
N ALA A 48 -40.50 10.34 -43.64
CA ALA A 48 -39.14 10.89 -43.60
C ALA A 48 -38.44 10.58 -42.27
N ALA A 49 -37.35 9.81 -42.37
CA ALA A 49 -36.45 9.56 -41.25
C ALA A 49 -35.80 10.89 -40.79
N PRO A 50 -35.62 11.11 -39.48
CA PRO A 50 -34.93 12.29 -38.97
C PRO A 50 -33.49 12.31 -39.48
N GLU A 51 -33.09 13.44 -40.02
CA GLU A 51 -31.75 13.71 -40.53
C GLU A 51 -30.72 13.41 -39.41
N ALA A 52 -29.92 12.38 -39.62
CA ALA A 52 -28.83 12.03 -38.71
C ALA A 52 -27.86 13.21 -38.63
N PRO A 53 -27.34 13.54 -37.43
CA PRO A 53 -26.39 14.64 -37.29
C PRO A 53 -25.19 14.40 -38.21
N PRO A 54 -24.60 15.46 -38.80
CA PRO A 54 -23.53 15.31 -39.77
C PRO A 54 -22.36 14.53 -39.14
N GLU A 55 -21.96 13.46 -39.80
CA GLU A 55 -20.82 12.66 -39.37
C GLU A 55 -19.55 13.54 -39.40
N LYS A 56 -18.88 13.67 -38.25
CA LYS A 56 -17.62 14.41 -38.16
C LYS A 56 -16.63 13.91 -39.19
N THR A 57 -15.95 14.84 -39.86
CA THR A 57 -14.95 14.51 -40.88
C THR A 57 -13.76 13.77 -40.26
N LEU A 58 -13.00 13.04 -41.07
CA LEU A 58 -11.79 12.35 -40.59
C LEU A 58 -10.76 13.33 -40.00
N GLU A 59 -10.67 14.54 -40.56
CA GLU A 59 -9.78 15.59 -40.08
C GLU A 59 -10.20 16.11 -38.70
N GLU A 60 -11.50 16.32 -38.48
CA GLU A 60 -12.05 16.72 -37.18
C GLU A 60 -11.82 15.64 -36.10
N LYS A 61 -12.04 14.37 -36.44
CA LYS A 61 -11.77 13.23 -35.53
C LYS A 61 -10.28 13.13 -35.17
N LEU A 62 -9.41 13.41 -36.13
CA LEU A 62 -7.97 13.37 -35.95
C LEU A 62 -7.48 14.51 -35.04
N GLU A 63 -7.97 15.73 -35.24
CA GLU A 63 -7.67 16.87 -34.35
C GLU A 63 -8.25 16.68 -32.95
N GLU A 64 -9.46 16.15 -32.81
CA GLU A 64 -10.05 15.80 -31.51
C GLU A 64 -9.19 14.77 -30.75
N SER A 65 -8.73 13.72 -31.45
CA SER A 65 -7.84 12.70 -30.88
C SER A 65 -6.47 13.28 -30.46
N LYS A 66 -5.88 14.15 -31.28
CA LYS A 66 -4.63 14.85 -30.93
C LYS A 66 -4.81 15.74 -29.70
N ALA A 67 -5.90 16.51 -29.63
CA ALA A 67 -6.21 17.37 -28.50
C ALA A 67 -6.41 16.55 -27.22
N ALA A 68 -7.16 15.44 -27.29
CA ALA A 68 -7.34 14.52 -26.18
C ALA A 68 -6.01 13.92 -25.71
N THR A 69 -5.15 13.52 -26.65
CA THR A 69 -3.81 12.99 -26.35
C THR A 69 -2.92 14.04 -25.70
N ALA A 70 -2.96 15.29 -26.17
CA ALA A 70 -2.21 16.39 -25.59
C ALA A 70 -2.67 16.70 -24.16
N ALA A 71 -3.99 16.76 -23.93
CA ALA A 71 -4.58 16.97 -22.61
C ALA A 71 -4.23 15.84 -21.63
N MET A 72 -4.26 14.58 -22.10
CA MET A 72 -3.80 13.44 -21.28
C MET A 72 -2.32 13.52 -20.96
N LYS A 73 -1.46 13.86 -21.92
CA LYS A 73 -0.01 14.03 -21.67
C LYS A 73 0.25 15.12 -20.65
N GLU A 74 -0.43 16.25 -20.73
CA GLU A 74 -0.30 17.33 -19.75
C GLU A 74 -0.72 16.87 -18.35
N LYS A 75 -1.85 16.15 -18.26
CA LYS A 75 -2.32 15.57 -16.99
C LYS A 75 -1.31 14.57 -16.42
N MET A 76 -0.73 13.71 -17.27
CA MET A 76 0.29 12.75 -16.85
C MET A 76 1.55 13.44 -16.33
N LEU A 77 2.04 14.48 -17.02
CA LEU A 77 3.20 15.26 -16.56
C LEU A 77 2.95 15.93 -15.22
N ARG A 78 1.74 16.49 -15.03
CA ARG A 78 1.34 17.09 -13.75
C ARG A 78 1.32 16.06 -12.63
N VAL A 79 0.71 14.89 -12.87
CA VAL A 79 0.65 13.80 -11.87
C VAL A 79 2.05 13.26 -11.56
N ALA A 80 2.93 13.13 -12.55
CA ALA A 80 4.32 12.73 -12.33
C ALA A 80 5.06 13.72 -11.43
N ALA A 81 4.92 15.02 -11.68
CA ALA A 81 5.51 16.06 -10.84
C ALA A 81 4.94 16.05 -9.41
N ASP A 82 3.62 15.88 -9.25
CA ASP A 82 2.99 15.76 -7.94
C ASP A 82 3.48 14.52 -7.18
N PHE A 83 3.70 13.40 -7.89
CA PHE A 83 4.24 12.17 -7.31
C PHE A 83 5.69 12.32 -6.86
N GLU A 84 6.55 12.97 -7.64
CA GLU A 84 7.94 13.27 -7.24
C GLU A 84 7.98 14.18 -6.00
N ASN A 85 7.12 15.20 -5.97
CA ASN A 85 6.97 16.08 -4.81
C ASN A 85 6.50 15.31 -3.57
N TYR A 86 5.49 14.44 -3.73
CA TYR A 86 4.99 13.57 -2.68
C TYR A 86 6.09 12.64 -2.15
N ARG A 87 6.82 11.95 -3.04
CA ARG A 87 7.92 11.06 -2.65
C ARG A 87 8.98 11.80 -1.84
N ARG A 88 9.42 12.95 -2.34
CA ARG A 88 10.43 13.78 -1.66
C ARG A 88 9.94 14.29 -0.31
N ARG A 89 8.65 14.60 -0.18
CA ARG A 89 8.03 15.00 1.09
C ARG A 89 7.92 13.82 2.05
N SER A 90 7.44 12.67 1.59
CA SER A 90 7.26 11.46 2.40
C SER A 90 8.58 10.98 2.99
N THR A 91 9.67 10.95 2.21
CA THR A 91 11.00 10.60 2.74
C THR A 91 11.41 11.51 3.91
N ARG A 92 11.22 12.84 3.77
CA ARG A 92 11.52 13.78 4.86
C ARG A 92 10.62 13.55 6.08
N GLU A 93 9.33 13.30 5.86
CA GLU A 93 8.39 13.06 6.96
C GLU A 93 8.75 11.81 7.75
N VAL A 94 9.20 10.74 7.08
CA VAL A 94 9.71 9.52 7.72
C VAL A 94 10.97 9.81 8.52
N ASP A 95 11.94 10.51 7.95
CA ASP A 95 13.18 10.89 8.65
C ASP A 95 12.88 11.75 9.88
N ASP A 96 11.97 12.71 9.76
CA ASP A 96 11.59 13.57 10.85
C ASP A 96 10.76 12.82 11.90
N ALA A 97 9.92 11.87 11.50
CA ALA A 97 9.21 10.99 12.44
C ALA A 97 10.20 10.14 13.25
N ARG A 98 11.22 9.58 12.60
CA ARG A 98 12.30 8.86 13.29
C ARG A 98 13.02 9.76 14.29
N LYS A 99 13.41 10.97 13.88
CA LYS A 99 14.08 11.93 14.78
C LYS A 99 13.19 12.31 15.97
N ARG A 100 11.91 12.58 15.74
CA ARG A 100 10.94 12.86 16.82
C ARG A 100 10.79 11.69 17.77
N GLY A 101 10.74 10.46 17.27
CA GLY A 101 10.70 9.25 18.09
C GLY A 101 11.92 9.12 19.00
N VAL A 102 13.13 9.30 18.44
CA VAL A 102 14.38 9.30 19.23
C VAL A 102 14.39 10.42 20.26
N GLN A 103 14.01 11.64 19.89
CA GLN A 103 13.93 12.77 20.81
C GLN A 103 12.95 12.53 21.96
N HIS A 104 11.79 11.92 21.68
CA HIS A 104 10.82 11.56 22.69
C HIS A 104 11.39 10.52 23.66
N ALA A 105 11.94 9.42 23.15
CA ALA A 105 12.54 8.37 23.98
C ALA A 105 13.67 8.91 24.88
N VAL A 106 14.57 9.74 24.33
CA VAL A 106 15.65 10.37 25.11
C VAL A 106 15.07 11.30 26.19
N ARG A 107 14.07 12.11 25.86
CA ARG A 107 13.42 13.00 26.83
C ARG A 107 12.81 12.24 28.00
N GLU A 108 12.16 11.10 27.74
CA GLU A 108 11.60 10.26 28.79
C GLU A 108 12.68 9.62 29.69
N LEU A 109 13.88 9.38 29.15
CA LEU A 109 15.02 8.81 29.89
C LEU A 109 15.81 9.84 30.72
N LEU A 110 15.72 11.14 30.42
CA LEU A 110 16.46 12.19 31.15
C LEU A 110 16.26 12.14 32.68
N PRO A 111 15.04 11.97 33.23
CA PRO A 111 14.84 11.89 34.68
C PRO A 111 15.54 10.70 35.35
N VAL A 112 15.82 9.61 34.60
CA VAL A 112 16.59 8.48 35.10
C VAL A 112 18.06 8.87 35.20
N PHE A 113 18.58 9.53 34.16
CA PHE A 113 19.94 10.06 34.14
C PHE A 113 20.17 11.09 35.26
N ASP A 114 19.25 12.04 35.44
CA ASP A 114 19.31 13.03 36.53
C ASP A 114 19.34 12.35 37.91
N ASN A 115 18.60 11.26 38.08
CA ASN A 115 18.59 10.48 39.32
C ASN A 115 19.90 9.69 39.52
N LEU A 116 20.52 9.21 38.45
CA LEU A 116 21.86 8.58 38.51
C LEU A 116 22.93 9.62 38.89
N GLU A 117 22.92 10.81 38.29
CA GLU A 117 23.85 11.89 38.66
C GLU A 117 23.67 12.33 40.11
N ARG A 118 22.41 12.44 40.58
CA ARG A 118 22.15 12.71 42.00
C ARG A 118 22.65 11.58 42.89
N ALA A 119 22.49 10.32 42.48
CA ALA A 119 22.99 9.18 43.24
C ALA A 119 24.52 9.25 43.39
N THR A 120 25.26 9.52 42.32
CA THR A 120 26.73 9.55 42.37
C THR A 120 27.28 10.70 43.24
N THR A 121 26.61 11.84 43.27
CA THR A 121 27.01 12.97 44.15
C THR A 121 26.78 12.70 45.64
N HIS A 122 25.90 11.76 45.99
CA HIS A 122 25.56 11.42 47.37
C HIS A 122 26.32 10.18 47.89
N ILE A 123 27.10 9.51 47.04
CA ILE A 123 27.98 8.40 47.44
C ILE A 123 29.25 8.99 48.06
N GLY A 124 29.24 9.13 49.39
CA GLY A 124 30.40 9.49 50.20
C GLY A 124 31.02 8.28 50.91
N PRO A 125 32.20 8.43 51.54
CA PRO A 125 32.89 7.35 52.24
C PRO A 125 32.10 6.76 53.43
N GLU A 126 31.07 7.45 53.92
CA GLU A 126 30.19 6.98 54.99
C GLU A 126 28.83 6.44 54.49
N ALA A 127 28.65 6.29 53.17
CA ALA A 127 27.40 5.79 52.62
C ALA A 127 27.18 4.32 52.99
N ASP A 128 26.04 4.04 53.64
CA ASP A 128 25.61 2.68 53.94
C ASP A 128 25.35 1.87 52.66
N ALA A 129 25.98 0.70 52.55
CA ALA A 129 25.87 -0.18 51.40
C ALA A 129 24.44 -0.61 51.10
N LYS A 130 23.60 -0.78 52.14
CA LYS A 130 22.20 -1.15 51.97
C LYS A 130 21.39 0.00 51.38
N SER A 131 21.54 1.21 51.92
CA SER A 131 20.94 2.43 51.38
C SER A 131 21.32 2.67 49.91
N MET A 132 22.59 2.47 49.54
CA MET A 132 23.05 2.58 48.15
C MET A 132 22.37 1.54 47.25
N ALA A 133 22.31 0.28 47.68
CA ALA A 133 21.66 -0.78 46.91
C ALA A 133 20.16 -0.50 46.69
N ASP A 134 19.47 0.03 47.70
CA ASP A 134 18.06 0.38 47.61
C ASP A 134 17.83 1.57 46.67
N GLY A 135 18.67 2.61 46.73
CA GLY A 135 18.65 3.72 45.79
C GLY A 135 18.84 3.26 44.34
N LEU A 136 19.79 2.36 44.10
CA LEU A 136 20.04 1.82 42.77
C LEU A 136 18.87 0.97 42.24
N ARG A 137 18.23 0.17 43.12
CA ARG A 137 17.01 -0.57 42.77
C ARG A 137 15.85 0.37 42.39
N MET A 138 15.71 1.50 43.07
CA MET A 138 14.68 2.49 42.74
C MET A 138 14.92 3.09 41.35
N VAL A 139 16.17 3.41 41.01
CA VAL A 139 16.52 3.94 39.68
C VAL A 139 16.31 2.88 38.60
N LEU A 140 16.67 1.62 38.86
CA LEU A 140 16.41 0.52 37.92
C LEU A 140 14.91 0.35 37.66
N LYS A 141 14.07 0.41 38.70
CA LYS A 141 12.61 0.36 38.53
C LYS A 141 12.11 1.52 37.68
N GLN A 142 12.57 2.74 37.96
CA GLN A 142 12.20 3.91 37.16
C GLN A 142 12.61 3.77 35.70
N PHE A 143 13.81 3.22 35.43
CA PHE A 143 14.25 2.94 34.07
C PHE A 143 13.31 1.98 33.34
N ILE A 144 12.92 0.88 33.98
CA ILE A 144 11.97 -0.10 33.44
C ILE A 144 10.61 0.56 33.17
N ASP A 145 10.10 1.35 34.12
CA ASP A 145 8.81 2.03 33.98
C ASP A 145 8.84 3.05 32.82
N VAL A 146 9.98 3.72 32.59
CA VAL A 146 10.16 4.67 31.49
C VAL A 146 10.18 3.97 30.14
N ILE A 147 10.97 2.91 29.97
CA ILE A 147 11.03 2.19 28.68
C ILE A 147 9.70 1.51 28.34
N ALA A 148 8.95 1.06 29.36
CA ALA A 148 7.59 0.53 29.18
C ALA A 148 6.62 1.59 28.61
N LYS A 149 6.73 2.85 29.04
CA LYS A 149 5.92 3.96 28.47
C LYS A 149 6.23 4.21 26.99
N VAL A 150 7.45 3.92 26.55
CA VAL A 150 7.87 4.03 25.15
C VAL A 150 7.49 2.77 24.34
N GLY A 151 6.84 1.79 24.96
CA GLY A 151 6.36 0.56 24.32
C GLY A 151 7.34 -0.61 24.36
N VAL A 152 8.36 -0.57 25.23
CA VAL A 152 9.33 -1.66 25.41
C VAL A 152 8.96 -2.48 26.64
N GLU A 153 8.64 -3.76 26.43
CA GLU A 153 8.30 -4.68 27.51
C GLU A 153 9.42 -5.68 27.79
N ARG A 154 9.49 -6.16 29.04
CA ARG A 154 10.45 -7.17 29.43
C ARG A 154 9.96 -8.54 29.00
N VAL A 155 10.81 -9.30 28.33
CA VAL A 155 10.55 -10.70 27.99
C VAL A 155 10.93 -11.61 29.17
N GLU A 156 10.02 -12.48 29.59
CA GLU A 156 10.26 -13.47 30.64
C GLU A 156 10.99 -14.70 30.08
N ALA A 157 12.29 -14.81 30.37
CA ALA A 157 13.10 -15.94 29.90
C ALA A 157 13.18 -17.11 30.90
N VAL A 158 13.13 -16.84 32.21
CA VAL A 158 13.29 -17.89 33.23
C VAL A 158 11.98 -18.62 33.45
N GLY A 159 11.93 -19.90 33.05
CA GLY A 159 10.73 -20.75 33.21
C GLY A 159 9.81 -20.79 31.99
N SER A 160 10.08 -19.97 30.98
CA SER A 160 9.36 -19.97 29.70
C SER A 160 10.01 -20.94 28.69
N PRO A 161 9.25 -21.48 27.72
CA PRO A 161 9.83 -22.17 26.57
C PRO A 161 10.80 -21.26 25.82
N PHE A 162 11.95 -21.81 25.40
CA PHE A 162 12.95 -21.05 24.63
C PHE A 162 12.40 -20.67 23.25
N ASP A 163 12.60 -19.42 22.84
CA ASP A 163 12.16 -18.86 21.55
C ASP A 163 13.36 -18.11 20.94
N PRO A 164 13.95 -18.62 19.84
CA PRO A 164 15.12 -18.01 19.22
C PRO A 164 14.95 -16.56 18.76
N ASN A 165 13.71 -16.05 18.62
CA ASN A 165 13.46 -14.67 18.20
C ASN A 165 13.62 -13.67 19.35
N VAL A 166 13.49 -14.11 20.60
CA VAL A 166 13.45 -13.24 21.80
C VAL A 166 14.32 -13.73 22.95
N HIS A 167 14.87 -14.93 22.86
CA HIS A 167 15.76 -15.54 23.86
C HIS A 167 17.13 -15.86 23.22
N GLU A 168 18.22 -15.45 23.88
CA GLU A 168 19.63 -15.78 23.54
C GLU A 168 20.32 -16.43 24.75
#